data_AF-A0A2V7HFD6-F1
#
_entry.id   AF-A0A2V7HFD6-F1
#
_cell.length_a   1.000
_cell.length_b   1.000
_cell.length_c   1.000
_cell.angle_alpha   90.00
_cell.angle_beta   90.00
_cell.angle_gamma   90.00
#
_symmetry.space_group_name_H-M   'P 1'
#
loop_
_entity.id
_entity.type
_entity.pdbx_description
1 polymer ?
#
loop_
_entity_poly.entity_id
_entity_poly.type
_entity_poly.pdbx_seq_one_letter_code
_entity_poly.pdbx_strand_id
1 'polypeptide(L)'
;FTVAVNIIADPDWDERRFAIVREWALSVPEIVHLTVATPYPGTEIWHTEARRLTTLDYRLFDVQHAVLPTRLPLQRFYEELVATQAVINRKHLGLT
;
A
#
# COMPACT_ATOMS: atom_id res chain seq x y z
N PHE A 1 8.59 -8.34 23.27
CA PHE A 1 7.47 -7.45 22.93
C PHE A 1 7.24 -7.56 21.43
N THR A 2 6.01 -7.47 20.95
CA THR A 2 5.70 -7.54 19.51
C THR A 2 5.62 -6.12 18.96
N VAL A 3 6.26 -5.86 17.83
CA VAL A 3 6.26 -4.56 17.15
C VAL A 3 5.47 -4.66 15.84
N ALA A 4 4.79 -3.59 15.47
CA ALA A 4 4.13 -3.46 14.19
C ALA A 4 4.87 -2.46 13.28
N VAL A 5 4.98 -2.79 12.00
CA VAL A 5 5.57 -1.95 10.95
C VAL A 5 4.50 -1.64 9.91
N ASN A 6 4.33 -0.36 9.57
CA ASN A 6 3.43 0.07 8.50
C ASN A 6 4.25 0.44 7.27
N ILE A 7 3.96 -0.19 6.14
CA ILE A 7 4.50 0.14 4.84
C ILE A 7 3.42 0.89 4.05
N ILE A 8 3.82 1.96 3.38
CA ILE A 8 2.95 2.77 2.52
C ILE A 8 3.31 2.47 1.06
N ALA A 9 2.39 1.83 0.34
CA ALA A 9 2.50 1.56 -1.08
C ALA A 9 2.27 2.84 -1.89
N ASP A 10 3.22 3.22 -2.73
CA ASP A 10 2.98 4.27 -3.72
C ASP A 10 2.14 3.67 -4.87
N PRO A 11 1.09 4.36 -5.35
CA PRO A 11 0.36 3.96 -6.56
C PRO A 11 1.26 3.70 -7.79
N ASP A 12 2.46 4.26 -7.84
CA ASP A 12 3.45 4.03 -8.90
C ASP A 12 4.19 2.68 -8.78
N TRP A 13 3.88 1.87 -7.77
CA TRP A 13 4.50 0.55 -7.63
C TRP A 13 4.18 -0.39 -8.79
N ASP A 14 5.16 -1.22 -9.13
CA ASP A 14 5.04 -2.32 -10.07
C ASP A 14 5.00 -3.68 -9.37
N GLU A 15 4.76 -4.75 -10.14
CA GLU A 15 4.70 -6.11 -9.63
C GLU A 15 6.00 -6.49 -8.90
N ARG A 16 7.15 -6.01 -9.39
CA ARG A 16 8.45 -6.27 -8.77
C ARG A 16 8.56 -5.63 -7.39
N ARG A 17 8.06 -4.39 -7.23
CA ARG A 17 8.05 -3.72 -5.93
C ARG A 17 7.17 -4.45 -4.92
N PHE A 18 5.99 -4.89 -5.34
CA PHE A 18 5.12 -5.72 -4.50
C PHE A 18 5.80 -7.05 -4.11
N ALA A 19 6.47 -7.72 -5.04
CA ALA A 19 7.22 -8.95 -4.75
C ALA A 19 8.31 -8.74 -3.69
N ILE A 20 9.14 -7.69 -3.84
CA ILE A 20 10.19 -7.35 -2.87
C ILE A 20 9.60 -7.11 -1.48
N VAL A 21 8.48 -6.37 -1.39
CA VAL A 21 7.83 -6.09 -0.10
C VAL A 21 7.23 -7.35 0.53
N ARG A 22 6.64 -8.24 -0.26
CA ARG A 22 6.17 -9.56 0.22
C ARG A 22 7.31 -10.38 0.79
N GLU A 23 8.41 -10.53 0.05
CA GLU A 23 9.58 -11.29 0.48
C GLU A 23 10.17 -10.73 1.77
N TRP A 24 10.36 -9.40 1.82
CA TRP A 24 10.84 -8.73 3.01
C TRP A 24 9.90 -8.93 4.19
N ALA A 25 8.59 -8.71 4.01
CA ALA A 25 7.61 -8.85 5.09
C ALA A 25 7.56 -10.30 5.63
N LEU A 26 7.81 -11.31 4.80
CA LEU A 26 7.95 -12.69 5.24
C LEU A 26 9.25 -12.95 6.02
N SER A 27 10.32 -12.20 5.77
CA SER A 27 11.63 -12.39 6.41
C SER A 27 11.73 -11.81 7.84
N VAL A 28 10.90 -10.83 8.20
CA VAL A 28 11.05 -10.06 9.45
C VAL A 28 10.07 -10.52 10.54
N PRO A 29 10.42 -10.60 11.84
CA PRO A 29 9.52 -11.15 12.87
C PRO A 29 8.31 -10.26 13.22
N GLU A 30 8.27 -9.02 12.75
CA GLU A 30 7.25 -8.03 13.08
C GLU A 30 5.89 -8.28 12.42
N ILE A 31 4.84 -7.68 13.00
CA ILE A 31 3.53 -7.57 12.36
C ILE A 31 3.62 -6.48 11.30
N VAL A 32 3.49 -6.82 10.02
CA VAL A 32 3.52 -5.83 8.94
C VAL A 32 2.09 -5.45 8.59
N HIS A 33 1.86 -4.18 8.25
CA HIS A 33 0.66 -3.73 7.56
C HIS A 33 1.06 -3.00 6.29
N LEU A 34 0.20 -3.06 5.27
CA LEU A 34 0.38 -2.37 4.01
C LEU A 34 -0.84 -1.48 3.73
N THR A 35 -0.59 -0.19 3.59
CA THR A 35 -1.57 0.84 3.21
C THR A 35 -1.15 1.49 1.89
N VAL A 36 -2.01 2.34 1.32
CA VAL A 36 -1.75 3.10 0.09
C VAL A 36 -1.45 4.56 0.42
N ALA A 37 -0.46 5.14 -0.26
CA ALA A 37 -0.11 6.55 -0.13
C ALA A 37 -1.34 7.41 -0.48
N THR A 38 -1.77 8.19 0.51
CA THR A 38 -2.95 9.06 0.41
C THR A 38 -2.51 10.50 0.68
N PRO A 39 -2.48 11.38 -0.33
CA PRO A 39 -2.16 12.78 -0.12
C PRO A 39 -3.34 13.49 0.53
N TYR A 40 -3.20 13.90 1.78
CA TYR A 40 -4.24 14.63 2.51
C TYR A 40 -4.10 16.15 2.33
N PRO A 41 -5.19 16.90 2.14
CA PRO A 41 -5.14 18.36 2.09
C PRO A 41 -4.34 18.95 3.25
N GLY A 42 -3.34 19.77 2.92
CA GLY A 42 -2.45 20.41 3.91
C GLY A 42 -1.19 19.61 4.29
N THR A 43 -0.99 18.42 3.71
CA THR A 43 0.29 17.68 3.85
C THR A 43 1.32 18.11 2.81
N GLU A 44 2.61 17.91 3.09
CA GLU A 44 3.66 18.22 2.10
C GLU A 44 3.47 17.46 0.78
N ILE A 45 3.12 16.16 0.85
CA ILE A 45 2.83 15.36 -0.34
C ILE A 45 1.63 15.92 -1.13
N TRP A 46 0.61 16.47 -0.47
CA TRP A 46 -0.50 17.13 -1.19
C TRP A 46 -0.05 18.34 -2.01
N HIS A 47 0.95 19.08 -1.52
CA HIS A 47 1.47 20.26 -2.20
C HIS A 47 2.53 19.95 -3.25
N THR A 48 3.30 18.90 -3.05
CA THR A 48 4.46 18.53 -3.89
C THR A 48 4.14 17.44 -4.91
N GLU A 49 3.05 16.69 -4.73
CA GLU A 49 2.63 15.66 -5.66
C GLU A 49 2.29 16.28 -7.03
N ALA A 50 3.05 15.87 -8.05
CA ALA A 50 2.89 16.35 -9.41
C ALA A 50 1.77 15.61 -10.17
N ARG A 51 1.42 14.40 -9.72
CA ARG A 51 0.34 13.60 -10.33
C ARG A 51 -1.02 14.17 -9.95
N ARG A 52 -1.90 14.31 -10.94
CA ARG A 52 -3.27 14.76 -10.70
C ARG A 52 -4.08 13.66 -10.01
N LEU A 53 -4.81 14.02 -8.96
CA LEU A 53 -5.75 13.13 -8.28
C LEU A 53 -6.75 12.53 -9.28
N THR A 54 -7.04 11.24 -9.13
CA THR A 54 -8.03 10.51 -9.94
C THR A 54 -9.45 10.77 -9.48
N THR A 55 -9.62 11.25 -8.24
CA THR A 55 -10.91 11.54 -7.62
C THR A 55 -10.76 12.67 -6.58
N LEU A 56 -11.85 13.42 -6.37
CA LEU A 56 -11.99 14.38 -5.27
C LEU A 56 -13.04 13.92 -4.25
N ASP A 57 -13.50 12.67 -4.37
CA ASP A 57 -14.37 12.05 -3.37
C ASP A 57 -13.55 11.71 -2.13
N TYR A 58 -13.59 12.60 -1.14
CA TYR A 58 -12.86 12.46 0.12
C TYR A 58 -13.21 11.19 0.92
N ARG A 59 -14.33 10.52 0.62
CA ARG A 59 -14.65 9.22 1.23
C ARG A 59 -13.66 8.12 0.86
N LEU A 60 -12.92 8.30 -0.24
CA LEU A 60 -11.89 7.38 -0.71
C LEU A 60 -10.50 7.71 -0.15
N PHE A 61 -10.34 8.77 0.65
CA PHE A 61 -9.04 9.15 1.21
C PHE A 61 -8.80 8.38 2.53
N ASP A 62 -8.81 7.05 2.46
CA ASP A 62 -8.91 6.14 3.61
C ASP A 62 -7.69 5.23 3.79
N VAL A 63 -6.54 5.60 3.21
CA VAL A 63 -5.29 4.81 3.19
C VAL A 63 -5.40 3.44 2.51
N GLN A 64 -6.49 3.16 1.79
CA GLN A 64 -6.66 1.92 1.03
C GLN A 64 -6.95 2.18 -0.45
N HIS A 65 -7.66 3.26 -0.78
CA HIS A 65 -7.93 3.58 -2.18
C HIS A 65 -6.79 4.36 -2.84
N ALA A 66 -6.47 3.98 -4.08
CA ALA A 66 -5.55 4.74 -4.92
C ALA A 66 -6.27 5.99 -5.47
N VAL A 67 -6.03 7.12 -4.81
CA VAL A 67 -6.54 8.45 -5.24
C VAL A 67 -5.56 9.19 -6.18
N LEU A 68 -4.40 8.57 -6.45
CA LEU A 68 -3.43 8.96 -7.47
C LEU A 68 -3.42 7.92 -8.59
N PRO A 69 -2.99 8.28 -9.80
CA PRO A 69 -2.88 7.32 -10.91
C PRO A 69 -1.88 6.21 -10.55
N THR A 70 -2.28 4.98 -10.81
CA THR A 70 -1.43 3.80 -10.61
C THR A 70 -0.54 3.55 -11.82
N ARG A 71 0.68 3.04 -11.62
CA ARG A 71 1.54 2.62 -12.74
C ARG A 71 0.97 1.41 -13.48
N LEU A 72 0.48 0.45 -12.70
CA LEU A 72 -0.25 -0.72 -13.20
C LEU A 72 -1.68 -0.32 -13.56
N PRO A 73 -2.36 -1.07 -14.45
CA PRO A 73 -3.82 -0.98 -14.54
C PRO A 73 -4.44 -1.11 -13.16
N LEU A 74 -5.42 -0.27 -12.83
CA LEU A 74 -5.96 -0.15 -11.46
C LEU A 74 -6.36 -1.51 -10.85
N GLN A 75 -7.04 -2.36 -11.64
CA GLN A 75 -7.39 -3.71 -11.21
C GLN A 75 -6.15 -4.52 -10.80
N ARG A 76 -5.08 -4.47 -11.62
CA ARG A 76 -3.85 -5.21 -11.37
C ARG A 76 -3.11 -4.70 -10.13
N PHE A 77 -3.12 -3.39 -9.90
CA PHE A 77 -2.59 -2.80 -8.67
C PHE A 77 -3.29 -3.37 -7.43
N TYR A 78 -4.63 -3.43 -7.45
CA TYR A 78 -5.39 -3.99 -6.33
C TYR A 78 -5.19 -5.50 -6.15
N GLU A 79 -5.07 -6.26 -7.24
CA GLU A 79 -4.71 -7.68 -7.17
C GLU A 79 -3.39 -7.89 -6.41
N GLU A 80 -2.35 -7.12 -6.73
CA GLU A 80 -1.05 -7.20 -6.04
C GLU A 80 -1.11 -6.70 -4.60
N LEU A 81 -1.86 -5.62 -4.34
CA LEU A 81 -2.06 -5.07 -2.99
C LEU A 81 -2.72 -6.10 -2.07
N VAL A 82 -3.84 -6.68 -2.50
CA VAL A 82 -4.60 -7.68 -1.73
C VAL A 82 -3.81 -8.96 -1.58
N ALA A 83 -3.12 -9.43 -2.65
CA ALA A 83 -2.26 -10.60 -2.55
C ALA A 83 -1.13 -10.41 -1.51
N THR A 84 -0.56 -9.20 -1.45
CA THR A 84 0.47 -8.85 -0.46
C THR A 84 -0.09 -8.81 0.96
N GLN A 85 -1.22 -8.15 1.16
CA GLN A 85 -1.91 -8.12 2.46
C GLN A 85 -2.31 -9.54 2.93
N ALA A 86 -2.76 -10.41 2.03
CA ALA A 86 -3.12 -11.79 2.35
C ALA A 86 -1.93 -12.61 2.86
N VAL A 87 -0.77 -12.48 2.21
CA VAL A 87 0.48 -13.14 2.64
C VAL A 87 0.89 -12.66 4.03
N ILE A 88 0.88 -11.35 4.24
CA ILE A 88 1.21 -10.72 5.52
C ILE A 88 0.24 -11.20 6.64
N ASN A 89 -1.06 -11.23 6.35
CA ASN A 89 -2.08 -11.66 7.31
C ASN A 89 -1.95 -13.14 7.68
N ARG A 90 -1.68 -14.02 6.71
CA ARG A 90 -1.47 -15.45 6.97
C ARG A 90 -0.28 -15.71 7.88
N LYS A 91 0.82 -14.98 7.66
CA LYS A 91 1.98 -15.02 8.55
C LYS A 91 1.61 -14.62 9.98
N HIS A 92 0.86 -13.53 10.14
CA HIS A 92 0.44 -13.07 11.47
C HIS A 92 -0.45 -14.09 12.19
N LEU A 93 -1.30 -14.81 11.45
CA LEU A 93 -2.17 -15.85 12.00
C LEU A 93 -1.44 -17.19 12.27
N GLY A 94 -0.15 -17.31 11.93
CA GLY A 94 0.62 -18.54 12.10
C GLY A 94 0.19 -19.68 11.16
N LEU A 95 -0.41 -19.34 10.01
CA LEU A 95 -0.93 -20.29 9.02
C LEU A 95 0.07 -20.61 7.90
N THR A 96 1.37 -20.43 8.14
CA THR A 96 2.46 -20.72 7.20
C THR A 96 2.80 -22.20 7.16
#